data_AF-A0A832MW67-F1
#
_entry.id   AF-A0A832MW67-F1
#
_cell.length_a   1.000
_cell.length_b   1.000
_cell.length_c   1.000
_cell.angle_alpha   90.00
_cell.angle_beta   90.00
_cell.angle_gamma   90.00
#
_symmetry.space_group_name_H-M   'P 1'
#
loop_
_entity.id
_entity.type
_entity.pdbx_description
1 polymer ?
#
loop_
_entity_poly.entity_id
_entity_poly.type
_entity_poly.pdbx_seq_one_letter_code
_entity_poly.pdbx_strand_id
1 'polypeptide(L)' 'MTLLYIGLGGFFGAISRFLIAGGVQKLFGGFFPVGTLSVNVIGSFIIGFAALWFEQVIAPEYRAFFITGFL' A
#
# COMPACT_ATOMS: atom_id res chain seq x y z
N MET A 1 -13.25 3.86 16.23
CA MET A 1 -12.03 4.54 15.76
C MET A 1 -11.39 3.89 14.55
N THR A 2 -11.51 2.57 14.35
CA THR A 2 -10.93 1.82 13.21
C THR A 2 -11.21 2.42 11.83
N LEU A 3 -12.44 2.89 11.56
CA LEU A 3 -12.77 3.53 10.27
C LEU A 3 -11.93 4.78 9.96
N LEU A 4 -11.57 5.57 10.99
CA LEU A 4 -10.69 6.72 10.80
C LEU A 4 -9.27 6.28 10.40
N TYR A 5 -8.76 5.21 11.02
CA TYR A 5 -7.46 4.64 10.65
C TYR A 5 -7.46 4.08 9.23
N ILE A 6 -8.53 3.38 8.82
CA ILE A 6 -8.69 2.91 7.44
C ILE A 6 -8.72 4.10 6.47
N GLY A 7 -9.51 5.13 6.78
CA GLY A 7 -9.64 6.33 5.93
C GLY A 7 -8.32 7.10 5.80
N LEU A 8 -7.61 7.33 6.90
CA LEU A 8 -6.30 8.00 6.88
C LEU A 8 -5.26 7.16 6.12
N GLY A 9 -5.20 5.85 6.37
CA GLY A 9 -4.34 4.94 5.64
C GLY A 9 -4.65 4.98 4.14
N GLY A 10 -5.93 4.90 3.77
CA GLY A 10 -6.41 4.97 2.39
C GLY A 10 -6.05 6.27 1.69
N PHE A 11 -6.16 7.41 2.38
CA PHE A 11 -5.75 8.71 1.86
C PHE A 11 -4.25 8.72 1.48
N PHE A 12 -3.37 8.35 2.42
CA PHE A 12 -1.93 8.31 2.14
C PHE A 12 -1.55 7.20 1.14
N GLY A 13 -2.25 6.07 1.18
CA GLY A 13 -2.08 4.94 0.27
C GLY A 13 -2.47 5.31 -1.17
N ALA A 14 -3.55 6.06 -1.37
CA ALA A 14 -3.96 6.50 -2.70
C ALA A 14 -2.96 7.50 -3.30
N ILE A 15 -2.51 8.48 -2.49
CA ILE A 15 -1.53 9.48 -2.93
C ILE A 15 -0.20 8.81 -3.29
N SER A 16 0.31 7.93 -2.43
CA SER A 16 1.58 7.24 -2.69
C SER A 16 1.52 6.38 -3.96
N ARG A 17 0.44 5.60 -4.16
CA ARG A 17 0.26 4.81 -5.39
C ARG A 17 0.18 5.70 -6.62
N PHE A 18 -0.52 6.83 -6.56
CA PHE A 18 -0.60 7.75 -7.69
C PHE A 18 0.78 8.31 -8.07
N LEU A 19 1.55 8.77 -7.08
CA LEU A 19 2.89 9.32 -7.30
C LEU A 19 3.87 8.26 -7.82
N ILE A 20 3.91 7.08 -7.19
CA ILE A 20 4.83 6.00 -7.58
C ILE A 20 4.45 5.42 -8.93
N ALA A 21 3.18 5.09 -9.15
CA ALA A 21 2.74 4.52 -10.42
C ALA A 21 2.99 5.49 -11.57
N GLY A 22 2.68 6.79 -11.40
CA GLY A 22 2.96 7.81 -12.40
C GLY A 22 4.45 8.02 -12.64
N GLY A 23 5.27 8.04 -11.59
CA GLY A 23 6.73 8.17 -11.69
C GLY A 23 7.37 6.99 -12.42
N VAL A 24 7.03 5.77 -12.03
CA VAL A 24 7.54 4.54 -12.66
C VAL A 24 7.04 4.43 -14.10
N GLN A 25 5.76 4.72 -14.38
CA GLN A 25 5.26 4.66 -15.75
C GLN A 25 6.03 5.57 -16.70
N LYS A 26 6.41 6.78 -16.25
CA LYS A 26 7.21 7.71 -17.05
C LYS A 26 8.62 7.18 -17.37
N LEU A 27 9.20 6.36 -16.49
CA LEU A 27 10.53 5.78 -16.69
C LEU A 27 10.53 4.64 -17.72
N PHE A 28 9.46 3.85 -17.78
CA PHE A 28 9.40 2.63 -18.61
C PHE A 28 8.58 2.80 -19.91
N GLY A 29 7.97 3.96 -20.15
CA GLY A 29 7.21 4.25 -21.37
C GLY A 29 5.74 3.76 -21.32
N GLY A 30 5.06 3.72 -22.47
CA GLY A 30 3.59 3.62 -22.54
C GLY A 30 2.98 2.27 -22.92
N PHE A 31 3.79 1.24 -23.23
CA PHE A 31 3.23 -0.01 -23.78
C PHE A 31 2.62 -0.93 -22.72
N PHE A 32 3.16 -0.93 -21.49
CA PHE A 32 2.72 -1.79 -20.40
C PHE A 32 2.60 -1.00 -19.10
N PRO A 33 1.59 -1.25 -18.23
CA PRO A 33 1.38 -0.52 -16.99
C PRO A 33 2.36 -0.92 -15.88
N VAL A 34 3.66 -0.71 -16.12
CA VAL A 34 4.75 -1.03 -15.18
C VAL A 34 4.56 -0.28 -13.87
N GLY A 35 4.04 0.94 -13.90
CA GLY A 35 3.77 1.72 -12.70
C GLY A 35 2.75 1.06 -11.78
N THR A 36 1.61 0.65 -12.34
CA THR A 36 0.56 -0.05 -11.60
C THR A 36 1.03 -1.43 -11.13
N LEU A 37 1.78 -2.16 -11.96
CA LEU A 37 2.34 -3.45 -11.56
C LEU A 37 3.28 -3.30 -10.35
N SER A 38 4.16 -2.29 -10.39
CA SER A 38 5.17 -2.06 -9.36
C SER A 38 4.55 -1.79 -8.00
N VAL A 39 3.53 -0.93 -7.92
CA VAL A 39 2.87 -0.63 -6.63
C VAL A 39 2.15 -1.85 -6.05
N ASN A 40 1.58 -2.72 -6.90
CA ASN A 40 0.91 -3.94 -6.46
C ASN A 40 1.90 -5.00 -5.96
N VAL A 41 3.01 -5.20 -6.67
CA VAL A 41 4.05 -6.15 -6.27
C VAL A 41 4.68 -5.71 -4.94
N ILE A 42 5.01 -4.42 -4.80
CA ILE A 42 5.55 -3.88 -3.55
C ILE A 42 4.52 -3.99 -2.41
N GLY A 43 3.27 -3.59 -2.65
CA GLY A 43 2.21 -3.65 -1.63
C GLY A 43 1.95 -5.07 -1.14
N SER A 44 1.77 -6.02 -2.06
CA SER A 44 1.55 -7.44 -1.71
C SER A 44 2.74 -8.08 -0.99
N PHE A 45 3.97 -7.72 -1.37
CA PHE A 45 5.17 -8.17 -0.65
C PHE A 45 5.21 -7.65 0.80
N ILE A 46 4.91 -6.36 1.01
CA ILE A 46 4.85 -5.77 2.36
C ILE A 46 3.72 -6.41 3.17
N ILE A 47 2.55 -6.66 2.57
CA ILE A 47 1.44 -7.36 3.25
C ILE A 47 1.87 -8.77 3.66
N GLY A 48 2.58 -9.51 2.80
CA GLY A 48 3.10 -10.84 3.13
C GLY A 48 4.09 -10.81 4.30
N PHE A 49 5.02 -9.86 4.29
CA PHE A 49 5.97 -9.67 5.40
C PHE A 49 5.25 -9.25 6.70
N ALA A 50 4.28 -8.35 6.60
CA ALA A 50 3.44 -7.95 7.72
C ALA A 50 2.64 -9.15 8.26
N ALA A 51 2.08 -10.00 7.40
CA ALA A 51 1.35 -11.18 7.86
C ALA A 51 2.23 -12.12 8.71
N LEU A 52 3.53 -12.24 8.37
CA LEU A 52 4.50 -13.02 9.15
C LEU A 52 4.94 -12.33 10.44
N TRP A 53 5.08 -11.01 10.44
CA TRP A 53 5.54 -10.24 11.61
C TRP A 53 4.44 -9.98 12.64
N PHE A 54 3.18 -9.96 12.21
CA PHE A 54 2.04 -9.52 13.02
C PHE A 54 1.40 -10.64 13.87
N GLU A 55 2.03 -11.80 14.02
CA GLU A 55 1.42 -12.91 14.76
C GLU A 55 1.09 -12.57 16.23
N GLN A 56 1.72 -11.57 16.88
CA GLN A 56 1.40 -11.25 18.29
C GLN A 56 1.48 -9.77 18.76
N VAL A 57 1.89 -8.79 17.93
CA VAL A 57 2.40 -7.50 18.50
C VAL A 57 1.59 -6.24 18.15
N ILE A 58 0.65 -6.28 17.19
CA ILE A 58 0.15 -5.02 16.63
C ILE A 58 -1.32 -4.77 16.93
N ALA A 59 -1.57 -3.61 17.55
CA ALA A 59 -2.91 -3.17 17.91
C ALA A 59 -3.81 -3.12 16.66
N PRO A 60 -5.12 -3.47 16.79
CA PRO A 60 -6.04 -3.55 15.66
C PRO A 60 -6.10 -2.28 14.79
N GLU A 61 -5.87 -1.12 15.38
CA GLU A 61 -5.85 0.19 14.73
C GLU A 61 -4.71 0.34 13.72
N TYR A 62 -3.51 -0.12 14.08
CA TYR A 62 -2.34 -0.09 13.19
C TYR A 62 -2.51 -1.07 12.04
N ARG A 63 -3.12 -2.24 12.29
CA ARG A 63 -3.48 -3.17 11.20
C ARG A 63 -4.45 -2.52 10.22
N ALA A 64 -5.47 -1.85 10.74
CA ALA A 64 -6.47 -1.17 9.94
C ALA A 64 -5.86 -0.01 9.12
N PHE A 65 -4.92 0.74 9.70
CA PHE A 65 -4.21 1.81 8.99
C PHE A 65 -3.28 1.26 7.90
N PHE A 66 -2.34 0.37 8.26
CA PHE A 66 -1.29 -0.06 7.34
C PHE A 66 -1.79 -1.09 6.32
N ILE A 67 -2.49 -2.13 6.75
CA ILE A 67 -2.86 -3.23 5.86
C ILE A 67 -4.14 -2.92 5.09
N THR A 68 -5.17 -2.42 5.76
CA THR A 68 -6.48 -2.18 5.11
C THR A 68 -6.55 -0.82 4.41
N GLY A 69 -5.94 0.21 5.00
CA GLY A 69 -5.94 1.56 4.44
C GLY A 69 -4.81 1.79 3.45
N PHE A 70 -3.56 1.72 3.92
CA PHE A 70 -2.40 2.21 3.18
C PHE A 70 -1.96 1.27 2.04
N LEU A 71 -1.75 -0.01 2.35
CA LEU A 71 -1.20 -1.02 1.44
C LEU A 71 -2.21 -1.56 0.44
#